data_AF-T1G364-F1
#
_entry.id   AF-T1G364-F1
#
_cell.length_a   1.000
_cell.length_b   1.000
_cell.length_c   1.000
_cell.angle_alpha   90.00
_cell.angle_beta   90.00
_cell.angle_gamma   90.00
#
_symmetry.space_group_name_H-M   'P 1'
#
loop_
_entity.id
_entity.type
_entity.pdbx_description
1 polymer ?
#
loop_
_entity_poly.entity_id
_entity_poly.type
_entity_poly.pdbx_seq_one_letter_code
_entity_poly.pdbx_strand_id
1 'polypeptide(L)'
;IGKLLLQKMGWKDGDGLGKNNEGMKVPIAIDVKTDRKDPDRIKKLALERAMMQQAIMCDIITGKHPVTYLTETCSKRKWNPPDFALLEESGPDHNKLYKFKITLNGVEYLSPNSSQQKKIAKMEAATLCLQKLGLIP
;
A
#
# COMPACT_ATOMS: atom_id res chain seq x y z
N ILE A 1 -15.57 -41.47 -19.44
CA ILE A 1 -16.52 -42.36 -18.71
C ILE A 1 -17.93 -41.76 -18.65
N GLY A 2 -18.12 -40.48 -18.27
CA GLY A 2 -19.46 -39.86 -18.20
C GLY A 2 -20.27 -39.84 -19.51
N LYS A 3 -19.63 -39.56 -20.66
CA LYS A 3 -20.30 -39.51 -21.98
C LYS A 3 -21.00 -40.82 -22.37
N LEU A 4 -20.34 -41.97 -22.20
CA LEU A 4 -20.89 -43.28 -22.58
C LEU A 4 -22.09 -43.68 -21.73
N LEU A 5 -22.10 -43.31 -20.44
CA LEU A 5 -23.23 -43.53 -19.55
C LEU A 5 -24.44 -42.70 -19.97
N LEU A 6 -24.22 -41.41 -20.29
CA LEU A 6 -25.25 -40.51 -20.79
C LEU A 6 -25.87 -41.03 -22.09
N GLN A 7 -25.04 -41.48 -23.04
CA GLN A 7 -25.51 -42.08 -24.30
C GLN A 7 -26.32 -43.36 -24.08
N LYS A 8 -25.89 -44.22 -23.15
CA LYS A 8 -26.65 -45.43 -22.77
C LYS A 8 -28.03 -45.10 -22.17
N MET A 9 -28.15 -43.96 -21.50
CA MET A 9 -29.41 -43.46 -20.91
C MET A 9 -30.21 -42.56 -21.84
N GLY A 10 -29.87 -42.50 -23.13
CA GLY A 10 -30.66 -41.83 -24.17
C GLY A 10 -30.22 -40.41 -24.55
N TRP A 11 -29.16 -39.87 -23.95
CA TRP A 11 -28.60 -38.56 -24.32
C TRP A 11 -27.83 -38.65 -25.64
N LYS A 12 -28.12 -37.74 -26.59
CA LYS A 12 -27.43 -37.68 -27.90
C LYS A 12 -26.56 -36.42 -27.97
N ASP A 13 -25.50 -36.47 -28.77
CA ASP A 13 -24.64 -35.29 -28.99
C ASP A 13 -25.50 -34.12 -29.55
N GLY A 14 -25.65 -33.05 -28.76
CA GLY A 14 -26.48 -31.87 -29.07
C GLY A 14 -27.74 -31.71 -28.20
N ASP A 15 -28.11 -32.72 -27.41
CA ASP A 15 -29.23 -32.60 -26.45
C ASP A 15 -28.80 -31.88 -25.16
N GLY A 16 -29.68 -31.00 -24.68
CA GLY A 16 -29.47 -30.28 -23.43
C GLY A 16 -29.55 -31.24 -22.23
N LEU A 17 -28.62 -31.12 -21.28
CA LEU A 17 -28.63 -31.96 -20.08
C LEU A 17 -29.69 -31.47 -19.07
N GLY A 18 -30.70 -32.28 -18.75
CA GLY A 18 -31.75 -31.94 -17.77
C GLY A 18 -33.02 -32.79 -17.91
N LYS A 19 -33.93 -32.73 -16.92
CA LYS A 19 -35.13 -33.59 -16.85
C LYS A 19 -36.07 -33.47 -18.06
N ASN A 20 -36.04 -32.32 -18.76
CA ASN A 20 -36.84 -32.05 -19.96
C ASN A 20 -35.98 -31.70 -21.19
N ASN A 21 -34.70 -32.10 -21.24
CA ASN A 21 -33.75 -31.72 -22.31
C ASN A 21 -33.52 -30.19 -22.46
N GLU A 22 -33.81 -29.43 -21.41
CA GLU A 22 -33.73 -27.95 -21.37
C GLU A 22 -32.32 -27.42 -21.03
N GLY A 23 -31.35 -28.32 -20.83
CA GLY A 23 -29.98 -27.92 -20.51
C GLY A 23 -29.33 -27.06 -21.59
N MET A 24 -28.35 -26.27 -21.17
CA MET A 24 -27.60 -25.37 -22.04
C MET A 24 -26.86 -26.16 -23.12
N LYS A 25 -27.34 -26.06 -24.38
CA LYS A 25 -26.79 -26.78 -25.55
C LYS A 25 -25.48 -26.18 -26.04
N VAL A 26 -25.28 -24.90 -25.77
CA VAL A 26 -24.06 -24.20 -26.14
C VAL A 26 -23.02 -24.40 -25.04
N PRO A 27 -21.76 -24.69 -25.40
CA PRO A 27 -20.69 -24.73 -24.41
C PRO A 27 -20.63 -23.38 -23.70
N ILE A 28 -20.62 -23.40 -22.37
CA ILE A 28 -20.40 -22.20 -21.57
C ILE A 28 -19.06 -21.64 -22.01
N ALA A 29 -19.05 -20.46 -22.62
CA ALA A 29 -17.84 -19.79 -23.01
C ALA A 29 -17.01 -19.57 -21.74
N ILE A 30 -15.89 -20.27 -21.65
CA ILE A 30 -14.93 -20.06 -20.57
C ILE A 30 -14.28 -18.72 -20.90
N ASP A 31 -14.74 -17.66 -20.24
CA ASP A 31 -14.07 -16.37 -20.31
C ASP A 31 -12.72 -16.52 -19.60
N VAL A 32 -11.70 -16.89 -20.37
CA VAL A 32 -10.33 -16.95 -19.88
C VAL A 32 -9.93 -15.50 -19.65
N LYS A 33 -10.14 -15.01 -18.43
CA LYS A 33 -9.57 -13.76 -17.95
C LYS A 33 -8.06 -13.85 -18.12
N THR A 34 -7.56 -13.30 -19.22
CA THR A 34 -6.14 -13.22 -19.57
C THR A 34 -5.36 -12.32 -18.63
N ASP A 35 -6.05 -11.50 -17.84
CA ASP A 35 -5.45 -10.65 -16.83
C ASP A 35 -5.08 -11.46 -15.58
N ARG A 36 -3.93 -12.12 -15.64
CA ARG A 36 -3.19 -12.59 -14.46
C ARG A 36 -2.44 -11.43 -13.77
N LYS A 37 -2.93 -10.20 -13.91
CA LYS A 37 -2.32 -9.06 -13.22
C LYS A 37 -2.80 -9.11 -11.78
N ASP A 38 -2.14 -9.97 -11.02
CA ASP A 38 -2.38 -10.12 -9.60
C ASP A 38 -2.23 -8.74 -8.94
N PRO A 39 -3.33 -8.11 -8.51
CA PRO A 39 -3.30 -6.74 -8.01
C PRO A 39 -2.49 -6.67 -6.71
N ASP A 40 -2.41 -7.78 -5.96
CA ASP A 40 -1.63 -7.86 -4.74
C ASP A 40 -0.12 -7.89 -5.02
N ARG A 41 0.32 -8.49 -6.13
CA ARG A 41 1.72 -8.39 -6.59
C ARG A 41 2.11 -6.96 -6.94
N ILE A 42 1.25 -6.16 -7.58
CA ILE A 42 1.54 -4.74 -7.84
C ILE A 42 1.70 -3.97 -6.54
N LYS A 43 0.78 -4.16 -5.58
CA LYS A 43 0.85 -3.50 -4.26
C LYS A 43 2.13 -3.87 -3.52
N LYS A 44 2.52 -5.15 -3.54
CA LYS A 44 3.76 -5.63 -2.90
C LYS A 44 4.99 -4.96 -3.51
N LEU A 45 5.06 -4.87 -4.83
CA LEU A 45 6.16 -4.20 -5.53
C LEU A 45 6.21 -2.70 -5.25
N ALA A 46 5.06 -2.03 -5.11
CA ALA A 46 4.99 -0.63 -4.74
C ALA A 46 5.47 -0.40 -3.29
N LEU A 47 5.06 -1.26 -2.36
CA LEU A 47 5.53 -1.24 -0.97
C LEU A 47 7.04 -1.46 -0.88
N GLU A 48 7.56 -2.46 -1.60
CA GLU A 48 8.99 -2.78 -1.64
C GLU A 48 9.80 -1.62 -2.24
N ARG A 49 9.31 -0.98 -3.31
CA ARG A 49 9.92 0.25 -3.86
C ARG A 49 9.92 1.40 -2.87
N ALA A 50 8.83 1.62 -2.14
CA ALA A 50 8.76 2.67 -1.12
C ALA A 50 9.74 2.40 0.04
N MET A 51 9.89 1.15 0.45
CA MET A 51 10.88 0.74 1.47
C MET A 51 12.32 0.93 0.97
N MET A 52 12.60 0.57 -0.29
CA MET A 52 13.91 0.80 -0.92
C MET A 52 14.23 2.30 -1.01
N GLN A 53 13.26 3.12 -1.42
CA GLN A 53 13.39 4.58 -1.46
C GLN A 53 13.66 5.17 -0.07
N GLN A 54 12.99 4.65 0.97
CA GLN A 54 13.25 5.03 2.35
C GLN A 54 14.67 4.68 2.80
N ALA A 55 15.19 3.50 2.44
CA ALA A 55 16.56 3.10 2.75
C ALA A 55 17.58 4.02 2.05
N ILE A 56 17.37 4.30 0.76
CA ILE A 56 18.21 5.22 -0.02
C ILE A 56 18.21 6.63 0.60
N MET A 57 17.05 7.12 1.04
CA MET A 57 16.93 8.44 1.66
C MET A 57 17.63 8.51 3.03
N CYS A 58 17.62 7.43 3.82
CA CYS A 58 18.36 7.36 5.08
C CYS A 58 19.88 7.45 4.85
N ASP A 59 20.39 6.76 3.83
CA ASP A 59 21.82 6.77 3.47
C ASP A 59 22.30 8.16 3.03
N ILE A 60 21.50 8.88 2.23
CA ILE A 60 21.88 10.19 1.68
C ILE A 60 21.96 11.28 2.75
N ILE A 61 21.07 11.24 3.74
CA ILE A 61 20.89 12.39 4.65
C ILE A 61 21.84 12.29 5.85
N THR A 62 22.05 11.10 6.45
CA THR A 62 22.97 10.88 7.59
C THR A 62 23.35 9.40 7.86
N GLY A 63 22.98 8.45 7.01
CA GLY A 63 23.02 7.01 7.31
C GLY A 63 22.04 6.57 8.40
N LYS A 64 21.13 7.47 8.83
CA LYS A 64 20.16 7.23 9.90
C LYS A 64 18.77 7.63 9.45
N HIS A 65 17.77 6.97 10.02
CA HIS A 65 16.37 7.32 9.81
C HIS A 65 16.10 8.74 10.36
N PRO A 66 15.44 9.64 9.61
CA PRO A 66 15.30 11.05 9.98
C PRO A 66 14.53 11.26 11.28
N VAL A 67 13.57 10.38 11.60
CA VAL A 67 12.88 10.42 12.91
C VAL A 67 13.85 10.16 14.07
N THR A 68 14.77 9.19 13.89
CA THR A 68 15.81 8.87 14.88
C THR A 68 16.80 10.01 14.98
N TYR A 69 17.29 10.52 13.84
CA TYR A 69 18.22 11.64 13.80
C TYR A 69 17.65 12.92 14.44
N LEU A 70 16.36 13.21 14.21
CA LEU A 70 15.66 14.31 14.85
C LEU A 70 15.62 14.14 16.37
N THR A 71 15.27 12.94 16.84
CA THR A 71 15.21 12.62 18.27
C THR A 71 16.58 12.76 18.92
N GLU A 72 17.63 12.20 18.30
CA GLU A 72 19.01 12.33 18.77
C GLU A 72 19.46 13.78 18.82
N THR A 73 19.12 14.59 17.80
CA THR A 73 19.51 15.99 17.75
C THR A 73 18.84 16.79 18.87
N CYS A 74 17.57 16.49 19.13
CA CYS A 74 16.83 17.05 20.25
C CYS A 74 17.51 16.75 21.60
N SER A 75 17.87 15.48 21.83
CA SER A 75 18.58 15.06 23.05
C SER A 75 19.95 15.73 23.17
N LYS A 76 20.73 15.80 22.09
CA LYS A 76 22.06 16.46 22.06
C LYS A 76 21.98 17.95 22.37
N ARG A 77 20.92 18.64 21.94
CA ARG A 77 20.70 20.08 22.18
C ARG A 77 19.96 20.38 23.49
N LYS A 78 19.66 19.36 24.32
CA LYS A 78 18.86 19.48 25.55
C LYS A 78 17.49 20.11 25.31
N TRP A 79 16.88 19.85 24.17
CA TRP A 79 15.51 20.27 23.86
C TRP A 79 14.49 19.25 24.34
N ASN A 80 13.24 19.71 24.53
CA ASN A 80 12.11 18.83 24.83
C ASN A 80 11.85 17.88 23.65
N PRO A 81 11.57 16.60 23.92
CA PRO A 81 11.41 15.59 22.88
C PRO A 81 10.35 16.02 21.84
N PRO A 82 10.56 15.71 20.54
CA PRO A 82 9.58 15.98 19.51
C PRO A 82 8.27 15.25 19.80
N ASP A 83 7.16 15.98 19.83
CA ASP A 83 5.83 15.39 19.84
C ASP A 83 5.39 15.07 18.41
N PHE A 84 4.88 13.87 18.17
CA PHE A 84 4.43 13.43 16.86
C PHE A 84 2.93 13.14 16.90
N ALA A 85 2.14 14.02 16.30
CA ALA A 85 0.70 13.89 16.21
C ALA A 85 0.25 13.54 14.79
N LEU A 86 -0.73 12.65 14.67
CA LEU A 86 -1.45 12.45 13.41
C LEU A 86 -2.37 13.65 13.22
N LEU A 87 -2.19 14.38 12.12
CA LEU A 87 -2.98 15.58 11.82
C LEU A 87 -4.25 15.22 11.06
N GLU A 88 -4.11 14.44 9.99
CA GLU A 88 -5.22 14.11 9.10
C GLU A 88 -5.08 12.67 8.61
N GLU A 89 -6.21 11.96 8.60
CA GLU A 89 -6.40 10.68 7.93
C GLU A 89 -7.51 10.87 6.90
N SER A 90 -7.17 10.75 5.61
CA SER A 90 -8.06 11.00 4.48
C SER A 90 -8.05 9.82 3.50
N GLY A 91 -9.00 9.80 2.58
CA GLY A 91 -9.11 8.77 1.54
C GLY A 91 -9.93 7.54 1.94
N PRO A 92 -10.25 6.67 0.96
CA PRO A 92 -11.03 5.46 1.20
C PRO A 92 -10.21 4.41 1.97
N ASP A 93 -10.87 3.44 2.60
CA ASP A 93 -10.19 2.42 3.43
C ASP A 93 -9.07 1.66 2.71
N HIS A 94 -9.20 1.49 1.40
CA HIS A 94 -8.21 0.82 0.55
C HIS A 94 -7.10 1.75 0.03
N ASN A 95 -7.17 3.05 0.31
CA ASN A 95 -6.20 4.07 -0.10
C ASN A 95 -6.15 5.24 0.91
N LYS A 96 -5.88 4.92 2.18
CA LYS A 96 -5.77 5.91 3.25
C LYS A 96 -4.50 6.73 3.08
N LEU A 97 -4.63 8.04 3.25
CA LEU A 97 -3.57 9.04 3.25
C LEU A 97 -3.42 9.61 4.66
N TYR A 98 -2.18 9.73 5.11
CA TYR A 98 -1.84 10.18 6.45
C TYR A 98 -0.97 11.43 6.37
N LYS A 99 -1.31 12.42 7.19
CA LYS A 99 -0.54 13.65 7.37
C LYS A 99 -0.11 13.78 8.83
N PHE A 100 1.18 14.06 9.08
CA PHE A 100 1.72 14.15 10.43
C PHE A 100 2.14 15.58 10.76
N LYS A 101 1.98 15.93 12.04
CA LYS A 101 2.48 17.16 12.65
C LYS A 101 3.56 16.80 13.68
N ILE A 102 4.65 17.56 13.69
CA ILE A 102 5.71 17.47 14.69
C ILE A 102 5.78 18.79 15.45
N THR A 103 5.66 18.74 16.77
CA THR A 103 5.84 19.92 17.62
C THR A 103 7.19 19.84 18.30
N LEU A 104 8.05 20.82 18.03
CA LEU A 104 9.40 20.91 18.59
C LEU A 104 9.64 22.31 19.15
N ASN A 105 9.92 22.37 20.45
CA ASN A 105 10.18 23.62 21.17
C ASN A 105 9.08 24.68 20.97
N GLY A 106 7.82 24.26 20.90
CA GLY A 106 6.66 25.14 20.66
C GLY A 106 6.43 25.53 19.20
N VAL A 107 7.27 25.08 18.27
CA VAL A 107 7.09 25.28 16.82
C VAL A 107 6.51 24.02 16.20
N GLU A 108 5.46 24.21 15.39
CA GLU A 108 4.78 23.13 14.70
C GLU A 108 5.28 22.99 13.25
N TYR A 109 5.62 21.76 12.87
CA TYR A 109 6.07 21.39 11.54
C TYR A 109 5.10 20.37 10.94
N LEU A 110 4.59 20.66 9.75
CA LEU A 110 3.58 19.85 9.09
C LEU A 110 4.21 19.11 7.91
N SER A 111 3.86 17.84 7.67
CA SER A 111 4.32 17.17 6.45
C SER A 111 3.79 17.94 5.22
N PRO A 112 4.65 18.19 4.20
CA PRO A 112 4.22 18.93 3.01
C PRO A 112 3.19 18.14 2.22
N ASN A 113 3.40 16.82 2.12
CA ASN A 113 2.54 15.90 1.41
C ASN A 113 1.84 14.93 2.37
N SER A 114 0.71 14.40 1.93
CA SER A 114 0.02 13.28 2.57
C SER A 114 0.52 11.98 1.95
N SER A 115 0.82 10.99 2.79
CA SER A 115 1.46 9.74 2.37
C SER A 115 0.58 8.53 2.69
N GLN A 116 0.63 7.49 1.85
CA GLN A 116 -0.18 6.27 2.04
C GLN A 116 0.23 5.43 3.27
N GLN A 117 1.41 5.69 3.83
CA GLN A 117 1.95 4.94 4.96
C GLN A 117 2.26 5.89 6.11
N LYS A 118 1.78 5.58 7.32
CA LYS A 118 2.05 6.35 8.55
C LYS A 118 3.55 6.55 8.81
N LYS A 119 4.37 5.53 8.49
CA LYS A 119 5.84 5.59 8.65
C LYS A 119 6.48 6.62 7.74
N ILE A 120 6.07 6.66 6.46
CA ILE A 120 6.59 7.61 5.47
C ILE A 120 6.13 9.02 5.82
N ALA A 121 4.86 9.21 6.14
CA ALA A 121 4.32 10.51 6.55
C ALA A 121 5.08 11.10 7.75
N LYS A 122 5.37 10.27 8.76
CA LYS A 122 6.17 10.67 9.94
C LYS A 122 7.61 11.02 9.58
N MET A 123 8.22 10.27 8.67
CA MET A 123 9.56 10.53 8.14
C MET A 123 9.64 11.83 7.35
N GLU A 124 8.68 12.10 6.47
CA GLU A 124 8.61 13.34 5.68
C GLU A 124 8.46 14.56 6.60
N ALA A 125 7.60 14.48 7.62
CA ALA A 125 7.49 15.52 8.63
C ALA A 125 8.82 15.77 9.36
N ALA A 126 9.52 14.70 9.75
CA ALA A 126 10.81 14.80 10.43
C ALA A 126 11.89 15.40 9.52
N THR A 127 11.90 15.02 8.25
CA THR A 127 12.82 15.56 7.23
C THR A 127 12.60 17.06 7.06
N LEU A 128 11.35 17.50 6.89
CA LEU A 128 11.04 18.92 6.78
C LEU A 128 11.48 19.67 8.05
N CYS A 129 11.24 19.10 9.23
CA CYS A 129 11.67 19.72 10.47
C CYS A 129 13.20 19.89 10.52
N LEU A 130 13.96 18.85 10.16
CA LEU A 130 15.41 18.90 10.08
C LEU A 130 15.90 19.95 9.07
N GLN A 131 15.26 20.06 7.91
CA GLN A 131 15.55 21.10 6.91
C GLN A 131 15.29 22.51 7.45
N LYS A 132 14.16 22.71 8.13
CA LYS A 132 13.82 24.00 8.76
C LYS A 132 14.77 24.37 9.90
N LEU A 133 15.34 23.37 10.57
CA LEU A 133 16.39 23.55 11.58
C LEU A 133 17.79 23.74 10.95
N GLY A 134 17.94 23.63 9.62
CA GLY A 134 19.22 23.76 8.92
C GLY A 134 20.19 22.60 9.20
N LEU A 135 19.67 21.44 9.61
CA LEU A 135 20.49 20.28 9.97
C LEU A 135 20.78 19.37 8.77
N ILE A 136 19.93 19.45 7.74
CA ILE A 136 20.05 18.70 6.49
C ILE A 136 19.71 19.64 5.33
N PRO A 137 20.32 19.45 4.14
CA PRO A 137 20.05 20.29 2.97
C PRO A 137 18.63 20.13 2.41
#